data_AF-A0A2K3JX39-F1
#
_entry.id   AF-A0A2K3JX39-F1
#
_cell.length_a   1.000
_cell.length_b   1.000
_cell.length_c   1.000
_cell.angle_alpha   90.00
_cell.angle_beta   90.00
_cell.angle_gamma   90.00
#
_symmetry.space_group_name_H-M   'P 1'
#
loop_
_entity.id
_entity.type
_entity.pdbx_description
1 polymer ?
#
loop_
_entity_poly.entity_id
_entity_poly.type
_entity_poly.pdbx_seq_one_letter_code
_entity_poly.pdbx_strand_id
1 'polypeptide(L)' 'MVKAASNDNGSVSSSSSVAPFLNKCYDMVEDRSTDSIIYWSQFGHSFIISN' A
#
# COMPACT_ATOMS: atom_id res chain seq x y z
N MET A 1 23.96 -3.37 31.06
CA MET A 1 22.50 -3.61 31.22
C MET A 1 21.76 -2.30 30.94
N VAL A 2 20.85 -2.36 29.97
CA VAL A 2 19.77 -1.44 29.55
C VAL A 2 20.07 0.02 29.17
N LYS A 3 19.70 0.37 27.93
CA LYS A 3 18.67 1.41 27.71
C LYS A 3 17.91 1.12 26.40
N ALA A 4 16.65 0.76 26.55
CA ALA A 4 15.66 0.73 25.49
C ALA A 4 14.97 2.09 25.42
N ALA A 5 14.70 2.58 24.20
CA ALA A 5 13.54 3.41 23.88
C ALA A 5 13.47 3.64 22.36
N SER A 6 12.60 2.87 21.68
CA SER A 6 11.71 3.42 20.67
C SER A 6 10.33 2.85 20.95
N ASN A 7 9.44 3.74 21.35
CA ASN A 7 8.08 3.48 21.75
C ASN A 7 7.20 3.34 20.50
N ASP A 8 7.09 2.12 19.96
CA ASP A 8 6.03 1.76 19.01
C ASP A 8 4.80 1.34 19.83
N ASN A 9 3.94 2.30 20.09
CA ASN A 9 2.69 2.10 20.82
C ASN A 9 1.52 2.41 19.89
N GLY A 10 0.91 1.36 19.31
CA GLY A 10 -0.43 1.51 18.75
C GLY A 10 -0.78 0.55 17.63
N SER A 11 -1.19 -0.66 18.00
CA SER A 11 -2.20 -1.43 17.25
C SER A 11 -1.78 -1.87 15.84
N VAL A 12 -0.99 -2.95 15.76
CA VAL A 12 -1.10 -3.88 14.63
C VAL A 12 -2.45 -4.58 14.78
N SER A 13 -3.50 -3.90 14.34
CA SER A 13 -4.83 -4.47 14.20
C SER A 13 -4.71 -5.68 13.29
N SER A 14 -5.09 -6.83 13.83
CA SER A 14 -5.18 -8.12 13.17
C SER A 14 -6.26 -8.16 12.09
N SER A 15 -6.14 -7.29 11.08
CA SER A 15 -6.88 -7.29 9.83
C SER A 15 -5.90 -7.66 8.72
N SER A 16 -5.76 -8.96 8.47
CA SER A 16 -5.19 -9.58 7.26
C SER A 16 -4.15 -8.72 6.52
N SER A 17 -2.90 -8.77 6.97
CA SER A 17 -1.81 -7.91 6.50
C SER A 17 -1.52 -8.13 5.00
N VAL A 18 -2.15 -7.32 4.15
CA VAL A 18 -1.82 -7.22 2.74
C VAL A 18 -0.31 -7.01 2.59
N ALA A 19 0.30 -7.75 1.67
CA ALA A 19 1.75 -7.71 1.48
C ALA A 19 2.21 -6.26 1.19
N PRO A 20 3.37 -5.81 1.69
CA PRO A 20 3.84 -4.44 1.50
C PRO A 20 3.87 -3.97 0.05
N PHE A 21 4.21 -4.87 -0.89
CA PHE A 21 4.15 -4.60 -2.33
C PHE A 21 2.75 -4.22 -2.80
N LEU A 22 1.73 -4.99 -2.37
CA LEU A 22 0.34 -4.75 -2.76
C LEU A 22 -0.19 -3.44 -2.18
N ASN A 23 0.15 -3.11 -0.93
CA ASN A 23 -0.17 -1.79 -0.36
C ASN A 23 0.38 -0.67 -1.22
N LYS A 24 1.64 -0.79 -1.65
CA LYS A 24 2.24 0.23 -2.50
C LYS A 24 1.57 0.31 -3.87
N CYS A 25 1.16 -0.82 -4.46
CA CYS A 25 0.39 -0.82 -5.71
C CYS A 25 -0.96 -0.12 -5.53
N TYR A 26 -1.69 -0.37 -4.44
CA TYR A 26 -2.93 0.34 -4.15
C TYR A 26 -2.70 1.83 -3.97
N ASP A 27 -1.68 2.24 -3.19
CA ASP A 27 -1.34 3.65 -3.02
C ASP A 27 -1.02 4.34 -4.36
N MET A 28 -0.37 3.63 -5.28
CA MET A 28 -0.06 4.16 -6.61
C MET A 28 -1.31 4.26 -7.48
N VAL A 29 -2.12 3.21 -7.56
CA VAL A 29 -3.35 3.20 -8.36
C VAL A 29 -4.35 4.30 -7.94
N GLU A 30 -4.38 4.66 -6.66
CA GLU A 30 -5.24 5.74 -6.14
C GLU A 30 -4.66 7.15 -6.41
N ASP A 31 -3.38 7.26 -6.79
CA ASP A 31 -2.73 8.53 -7.14
C ASP A 31 -2.83 8.81 -8.65
N ARG A 32 -3.72 9.75 -9.00
CA ARG A 32 -3.94 10.21 -10.39
C ARG A 32 -2.69 10.74 -11.08
N SER A 33 -1.67 11.18 -10.34
CA SER A 33 -0.41 11.60 -10.95
C SER A 33 0.35 10.44 -11.60
N THR A 34 0.01 9.20 -11.24
CA THR A 34 0.61 7.97 -11.75
C THR A 34 -0.26 7.21 -12.75
N ASP A 35 -1.44 7.74 -13.12
CA ASP A 35 -2.39 7.12 -14.07
C ASP A 35 -1.76 6.77 -15.43
N SER A 36 -0.68 7.45 -15.83
CA SER A 36 0.06 7.14 -17.06
C SER A 36 0.83 5.82 -17.01
N ILE A 37 1.12 5.31 -15.82
CA ILE A 37 1.93 4.10 -15.58
C ILE A 37 1.09 3.01 -14.94
N ILE A 38 0.18 3.37 -14.04
CA ILE A 38 -0.63 2.42 -13.29
C ILE A 38 -2.02 2.99 -13.03
N TYR A 39 -3.05 2.22 -13.36
CA TYR A 39 -4.44 2.69 -13.26
C TYR A 39 -5.41 1.53 -13.11
N TRP A 40 -6.59 1.81 -12.54
CA TRP A 40 -7.70 0.86 -12.47
C TRP A 40 -8.19 0.49 -13.87
N SER A 41 -8.48 -0.80 -14.10
CA SER A 41 -9.26 -1.22 -15.25
C SER A 41 -10.66 -0.61 -15.20
N GLN A 42 -11.36 -0.59 -16.34
CA GLN A 42 -12.68 0.04 -16.45
C GLN A 42 -13.69 -0.41 -15.38
N PHE A 43 -13.59 -1.65 -14.90
CA PHE A 43 -14.50 -2.20 -13.89
C PHE A 43 -13.98 -2.02 -12.44
N GLY A 44 -12.73 -1.60 -12.23
CA GLY A 44 -12.18 -1.31 -10.90
C GLY A 44 -11.82 -2.53 -10.05
N HIS A 45 -11.81 -3.74 -10.63
CA HIS A 45 -11.46 -4.97 -9.91
C HIS A 45 -9.99 -5.40 -10.08
N SER A 46 -9.29 -4.77 -11.02
CA SER A 46 -7.90 -5.05 -11.36
C SER A 46 -7.22 -3.76 -11.79
N PHE A 47 -5.93 -3.62 -11.55
CA PHE A 47 -5.14 -2.53 -12.09
C PHE A 47 -4.22 -3.02 -13.21
N ILE A 48 -3.88 -2.11 -14.11
CA ILE A 48 -3.01 -2.33 -15.26
C ILE A 48 -1.74 -1.53 -15.03
N ILE A 49 -0.57 -2.12 -15.28
CA ILE A 49 0.72 -1.42 -15.31
C ILE A 49 1.15 -1.34 -16.78
N SER A 50 1.36 -0.13 -17.29
CA SER A 50 1.67 0.15 -18.69
C SER A 50 2.85 1.14 -18.82
N ASN A 51 3.47 1.18 -20.00
CA ASN A 51 4.52 2.14 -20.39
C ASN A 51 4.21 2.76 -21.74
#